data_AF-A0A1H9SKS8-F1
#
_entry.id   AF-A0A1H9SKS8-F1
#
_cell.length_a   1.000
_cell.length_b   1.000
_cell.length_c   1.000
_cell.angle_alpha   90.00
_cell.angle_beta   90.00
_cell.angle_gamma   90.00
#
_symmetry.space_group_name_H-M   'P 1'
#
loop_
_entity.id
_entity.type
_entity.pdbx_description
1 polymer ?
#
loop_
_entity_poly.entity_id
_entity_poly.type
_entity_poly.pdbx_seq_one_letter_code
_entity_poly.pdbx_strand_id
1 'polypeptide(L)'
;MLASSGSAVLIRVVPNSASLHTTRIPAGVSLPVGELFSESGALVGCDGPTGDVTGEDDCRGEVRFQFAVDQPDFAVSQLAAARGTTQYTNARRMTTDGELDVKVKYKNTGTIQQDDVVIKYALPTELTYIPGTTTVANSATDGKWQKIDDNAVVERGINLGSYAPDGVSYVRLSVRVSGQAQLRCGVNRAVGVATAETRNSSKSQKSTIEIERTC
;
A
#
# COMPACT_ATOMS: atom_id res chain seq x y z
N MET A 1 5.97 -13.98 3.25
CA MET A 1 6.13 -12.76 2.42
C MET A 1 7.50 -12.21 2.78
N LEU A 2 8.50 -12.44 1.93
CA LEU A 2 9.89 -12.03 2.21
C LEU A 2 10.01 -10.53 1.89
N ALA A 3 10.50 -9.75 2.85
CA ALA A 3 10.73 -8.32 2.68
C ALA A 3 11.70 -8.06 1.51
N SER A 4 11.37 -7.12 0.62
CA SER A 4 12.29 -6.71 -0.44
C SER A 4 13.47 -5.96 0.18
N SER A 5 14.69 -6.36 -0.18
CA SER A 5 15.94 -5.76 0.29
C SER A 5 15.98 -4.25 0.00
N GLY A 6 15.87 -3.43 1.04
CA GLY A 6 16.07 -1.97 0.94
C GLY A 6 15.35 -1.12 1.98
N SER A 7 14.27 -1.61 2.60
CA SER A 7 13.52 -0.85 3.60
C SER A 7 13.92 -1.27 5.01
N ALA A 8 14.29 -0.31 5.86
CA ALA A 8 14.47 -0.55 7.29
C ALA A 8 13.15 -1.07 7.87
N VAL A 9 13.22 -2.19 8.57
CA VAL A 9 12.09 -2.85 9.23
C VAL A 9 12.25 -2.67 10.74
N LEU A 10 11.19 -2.33 11.44
CA LEU A 10 11.18 -2.37 12.90
C LEU A 10 10.72 -3.75 13.36
N ILE A 11 11.56 -4.48 14.08
CA ILE A 11 11.19 -5.75 14.70
C ILE A 11 10.69 -5.45 16.12
N ARG A 12 9.47 -5.91 16.43
CA ARG A 12 8.88 -5.78 17.76
C ARG A 12 8.54 -7.16 18.30
N VAL A 13 9.02 -7.49 19.50
CA VAL A 13 8.65 -8.75 20.15
C VAL A 13 7.20 -8.66 20.63
N VAL A 14 6.42 -9.70 20.38
CA VAL A 14 5.01 -9.76 20.80
C VAL A 14 4.96 -9.93 22.32
N PRO A 15 4.26 -9.04 23.05
CA PRO A 15 4.13 -9.16 24.51
C PRO A 15 3.62 -10.54 24.92
N ASN A 16 4.13 -11.07 26.02
CA ASN A 16 3.74 -12.37 26.60
C ASN A 16 3.91 -13.58 25.67
N SER A 17 4.71 -13.47 24.61
CA SER A 17 4.95 -14.58 23.67
C SER A 17 6.15 -15.45 24.03
N ALA A 18 6.97 -15.02 24.99
CA ALA A 18 8.19 -15.72 25.32
C ALA A 18 7.95 -16.88 26.29
N SER A 19 8.58 -18.01 25.99
CA SER A 19 8.62 -19.19 26.84
C SER A 19 9.97 -19.89 26.79
N LEU A 20 10.42 -20.37 27.94
CA LEU A 20 11.53 -21.30 28.08
C LEU A 20 10.99 -22.72 27.92
N HIS A 21 11.51 -23.46 26.96
CA HIS A 21 11.27 -24.89 26.81
C HIS A 21 12.55 -25.63 27.14
N THR A 22 12.46 -26.66 27.99
CA THR A 22 13.58 -27.55 28.28
C THR A 22 13.14 -29.00 28.07
N THR A 23 14.08 -29.94 28.09
CA THR A 23 13.75 -31.38 28.10
C THR A 23 12.88 -31.76 29.32
N ARG A 24 13.06 -31.08 30.47
CA ARG A 24 12.27 -31.28 31.70
C ARG A 24 10.95 -30.48 31.73
N ILE A 25 10.84 -29.42 30.92
CA ILE A 25 9.63 -28.61 30.75
C ILE A 25 9.24 -28.53 29.27
N PRO A 26 8.75 -29.63 28.65
CA PRO A 26 8.41 -29.62 27.22
C PRO A 26 7.26 -28.66 26.87
N ALA A 27 6.29 -28.50 27.79
CA ALA A 27 5.16 -27.59 27.63
C ALA A 27 5.57 -26.11 27.62
N GLY A 28 6.74 -25.81 28.16
CA GLY A 28 7.28 -24.46 28.31
C GLY A 28 6.74 -23.71 29.53
N VAL A 29 7.52 -22.74 29.99
CA VAL A 29 7.17 -21.79 31.06
C VAL A 29 7.36 -20.38 30.55
N SER A 30 6.43 -19.47 30.88
CA SER A 30 6.48 -18.09 30.38
C SER A 30 7.72 -17.37 30.89
N LEU A 31 8.34 -16.59 30.00
CA LEU A 31 9.39 -15.64 30.33
C LEU A 31 8.90 -14.20 30.10
N PRO A 32 9.31 -13.24 30.95
CA PRO A 32 9.04 -11.84 30.71
C PRO A 32 9.86 -11.34 29.50
N VAL A 33 9.16 -10.99 28.40
CA VAL A 33 9.78 -10.47 27.17
C VAL A 33 10.65 -9.24 27.41
N GLY A 34 10.25 -8.35 28.34
CA GLY A 34 11.03 -7.16 28.65
C GLY A 34 12.43 -7.48 29.19
N GLU A 35 12.54 -8.54 29.99
CA GLU A 35 13.82 -8.96 30.57
C GLU A 35 14.70 -9.73 29.59
N LEU A 36 14.12 -10.42 28.59
CA LEU A 36 14.91 -11.12 27.58
C LEU A 36 15.89 -10.23 26.81
N PHE A 37 15.57 -8.94 26.70
CA PHE A 37 16.37 -7.94 25.98
C PHE A 37 16.80 -6.78 26.88
N SER A 38 16.65 -6.91 28.20
CA SER A 38 17.16 -5.95 29.19
C SER A 38 18.62 -6.26 29.55
N GLU A 39 19.28 -5.33 30.25
CA GLU A 39 20.59 -5.60 30.86
C GLU A 39 20.52 -6.69 31.94
N SER A 40 19.38 -6.82 32.63
CA SER A 40 19.18 -7.81 33.69
C SER A 40 19.04 -9.23 33.14
N GLY A 41 18.50 -9.40 31.93
CA GLY A 41 18.26 -10.70 31.32
C GLY A 41 17.08 -11.46 31.97
N ALA A 42 16.54 -12.45 31.25
CA ALA A 42 15.62 -13.42 31.84
C ALA A 42 16.41 -14.65 32.35
N LEU A 43 16.06 -15.13 33.55
CA LEU A 43 16.65 -16.36 34.07
C LEU A 43 16.23 -17.56 33.22
N VAL A 44 17.19 -18.45 32.98
CA VAL A 44 17.00 -19.74 32.32
C VAL A 44 17.57 -20.84 33.19
N GLY A 45 16.94 -22.01 33.18
CA GLY A 45 17.36 -23.16 33.96
C GLY A 45 16.62 -24.43 33.56
N CYS A 46 17.14 -25.59 33.94
CA CYS A 46 16.62 -26.89 33.50
C CYS A 46 15.17 -27.11 33.97
N ASP A 47 14.89 -26.69 35.20
CA ASP A 47 13.59 -26.81 35.87
C ASP A 47 12.79 -25.49 35.89
N GLY A 48 13.14 -24.54 35.02
CA GLY A 48 12.39 -23.29 34.81
C GLY A 48 13.28 -22.05 34.83
N PRO A 49 12.70 -20.85 35.02
CA PRO A 49 13.47 -19.60 35.04
C PRO A 49 14.19 -19.38 36.37
N THR A 50 15.03 -20.34 36.77
CA THR A 50 15.70 -20.39 38.08
C THR A 50 17.12 -19.82 38.06
N GLY A 51 17.75 -19.76 36.88
CA GLY A 51 19.17 -19.45 36.74
C GLY A 51 20.10 -20.66 36.95
N ASP A 52 19.54 -21.84 37.22
CA ASP A 52 20.29 -23.07 37.45
C ASP A 52 20.36 -23.91 36.17
N VAL A 53 21.55 -23.92 35.56
CA VAL A 53 21.86 -24.72 34.37
C VAL A 53 22.81 -25.83 34.79
N THR A 54 22.25 -26.98 35.17
CA THR A 54 23.03 -28.17 35.55
C THR A 54 23.71 -28.76 34.31
N GLY A 55 24.96 -29.22 34.43
CA GLY A 55 25.73 -29.85 33.35
C GLY A 55 25.30 -31.29 32.99
N GLU A 56 24.06 -31.66 33.27
CA GLU A 56 23.49 -32.98 32.99
C GLU A 56 23.01 -33.06 31.53
N ASP A 57 23.10 -34.25 30.91
CA ASP A 57 22.81 -34.44 29.49
C ASP A 57 21.34 -34.13 29.10
N ASP A 58 20.44 -34.12 30.08
CA ASP A 58 19.03 -33.81 29.93
C ASP A 58 18.70 -32.32 30.11
N CYS A 59 19.69 -31.45 30.33
CA CYS A 59 19.48 -30.01 30.39
C CYS A 59 19.75 -29.33 29.03
N ARG A 60 18.81 -29.52 28.10
CA ARG A 60 18.76 -28.76 26.84
C ARG A 60 17.52 -27.90 26.81
N GLY A 61 17.69 -26.62 26.49
CA GLY A 61 16.58 -25.70 26.41
C GLY A 61 16.73 -24.67 25.31
N GLU A 62 15.59 -24.13 24.90
CA GLU A 62 15.47 -23.03 23.96
C GLU A 62 14.43 -22.02 24.45
N VAL A 63 14.68 -20.76 24.16
CA VAL A 63 13.69 -19.70 24.36
C VAL A 63 12.94 -19.50 23.04
N ARG A 64 11.62 -19.67 23.07
CA ARG A 64 10.74 -19.39 21.93
C ARG A 64 10.01 -18.09 22.20
N PHE A 65 9.90 -17.21 21.20
CA PHE A 65 9.08 -16.01 21.27
C PHE A 65 8.58 -15.64 19.87
N GLN A 66 7.52 -14.83 19.82
CA GLN A 66 6.99 -14.31 18.57
C GLN A 66 7.48 -12.87 18.37
N PHE A 67 7.75 -12.49 17.12
CA PHE A 67 8.04 -11.11 16.75
C PHE A 67 7.12 -10.68 15.59
N ALA A 68 6.80 -9.40 15.59
CA ALA A 68 6.12 -8.70 14.50
C ALA A 68 7.13 -7.85 13.74
N VAL A 69 6.90 -7.75 12.44
CA VAL A 69 7.69 -6.98 11.49
C VAL A 69 6.86 -5.77 11.12
N ASP A 70 7.26 -4.61 11.61
CA ASP A 70 6.67 -3.34 11.24
C ASP A 70 7.36 -2.79 9.99
N GLN A 71 6.60 -2.71 8.89
CA GLN A 71 7.14 -2.36 7.58
C GLN A 71 6.17 -1.48 6.77
N PRO A 72 6.70 -0.56 5.94
CA PRO A 72 5.88 0.18 4.99
C PRO A 72 5.40 -0.74 3.88
N ASP A 73 4.12 -0.65 3.55
CA ASP A 73 3.58 -1.26 2.34
C ASP A 73 2.31 -0.53 1.91
N PHE A 74 2.01 -0.51 0.62
CA PHE A 74 0.78 0.10 0.12
C PHE A 74 0.26 -0.58 -1.13
N ALA A 75 -1.00 -0.34 -1.43
CA ALA A 75 -1.65 -0.78 -2.66
C ALA A 75 -2.12 0.43 -3.47
N VAL A 76 -1.99 0.31 -4.78
CA VAL A 76 -2.56 1.25 -5.76
C VAL A 76 -3.51 0.47 -6.65
N SER A 77 -4.72 0.99 -6.85
CA SER A 77 -5.63 0.46 -7.86
C SER A 77 -6.22 1.58 -8.68
N GLN A 78 -6.67 1.24 -9.89
CA GLN A 78 -7.27 2.19 -10.81
C GLN A 78 -8.50 1.58 -11.45
N LEU A 79 -9.55 2.39 -11.56
CA LEU A 79 -10.77 2.09 -12.27
C LEU A 79 -11.16 3.27 -13.17
N ALA A 80 -12.03 3.03 -14.13
CA ALA A 80 -12.61 4.08 -14.97
C ALA A 80 -14.14 3.97 -15.06
N ALA A 81 -14.81 5.10 -15.21
CA ALA A 81 -16.25 5.19 -15.43
C ALA A 81 -16.55 6.26 -16.49
N ALA A 82 -17.73 6.22 -17.11
CA ALA A 82 -18.18 7.35 -17.92
C ALA A 82 -18.29 8.57 -17.00
N ARG A 83 -17.93 9.74 -17.51
CA ARG A 83 -17.87 10.96 -16.71
C ARG A 83 -19.19 11.19 -15.97
N GLY A 84 -19.08 11.49 -14.67
CA GLY A 84 -20.24 11.77 -13.81
C GLY A 84 -21.02 10.54 -13.34
N THR A 85 -20.59 9.32 -13.70
CA THR A 85 -21.24 8.07 -13.27
C THR A 85 -20.48 7.37 -12.14
N THR A 86 -21.10 6.38 -11.52
CA THR A 86 -20.54 5.62 -10.39
C THR A 86 -20.15 4.18 -10.74
N GLN A 87 -20.33 3.76 -12.00
CA GLN A 87 -20.06 2.39 -12.45
C GLN A 87 -18.57 2.20 -12.80
N TYR A 88 -17.70 2.13 -11.80
CA TYR A 88 -16.25 2.01 -12.02
C TYR A 88 -15.82 0.58 -12.37
N THR A 89 -15.06 0.40 -13.45
CA THR A 89 -14.54 -0.89 -13.93
C THR A 89 -13.05 -0.84 -14.27
N ASN A 90 -12.38 -1.99 -14.33
CA ASN A 90 -10.94 -2.09 -14.64
C ASN A 90 -10.59 -1.79 -16.11
N ALA A 91 -11.56 -2.00 -17.00
CA ALA A 91 -11.48 -1.68 -18.41
C ALA A 91 -12.77 -0.95 -18.80
N ARG A 92 -12.64 0.16 -19.52
CA ARG A 92 -13.77 1.00 -19.91
C ARG A 92 -13.65 1.33 -21.38
N ARG A 93 -14.76 1.15 -22.09
CA ARG A 93 -14.92 1.60 -23.46
C ARG A 93 -15.55 2.98 -23.50
N MET A 94 -15.09 3.82 -24.42
CA MET A 94 -15.72 5.09 -24.77
C MET A 94 -15.71 5.31 -26.29
N THR A 95 -16.60 6.16 -26.78
CA THR A 95 -16.57 6.66 -28.16
C THR A 95 -15.57 7.82 -28.28
N THR A 96 -15.31 8.28 -29.51
CA THR A 96 -14.41 9.42 -29.78
C THR A 96 -14.85 10.73 -29.13
N ASP A 97 -16.15 10.92 -28.90
CA ASP A 97 -16.73 12.12 -28.28
C ASP A 97 -17.02 11.90 -26.78
N GLY A 98 -16.69 10.72 -26.26
CA GLY A 98 -16.89 10.35 -24.87
C GLY A 98 -15.83 10.92 -23.93
N GLU A 99 -16.21 11.03 -22.66
CA GLU A 99 -15.31 11.40 -21.57
C GLU A 99 -15.39 10.35 -20.45
N LEU A 100 -14.25 10.09 -19.81
CA LEU A 100 -14.14 9.14 -18.71
C LEU A 100 -13.60 9.80 -17.45
N ASP A 101 -14.12 9.38 -16.31
CA ASP A 101 -13.52 9.60 -15.01
C ASP A 101 -12.60 8.42 -14.69
N VAL A 102 -11.31 8.69 -14.53
CA VAL A 102 -10.33 7.76 -13.98
C VAL A 102 -10.27 7.97 -12.47
N LYS A 103 -10.43 6.89 -11.70
CA LYS A 103 -10.34 6.90 -10.24
C LYS A 103 -9.19 6.02 -9.79
N VAL A 104 -8.20 6.64 -9.15
CA VAL A 104 -7.05 5.99 -8.52
C VAL A 104 -7.32 5.88 -7.03
N LYS A 105 -7.07 4.70 -6.46
CA LYS A 105 -7.12 4.46 -5.02
C LYS A 105 -5.72 4.18 -4.52
N TYR A 106 -5.34 4.88 -3.46
CA TYR A 106 -4.21 4.54 -2.60
C TYR A 106 -4.73 3.92 -1.30
N LYS A 107 -4.06 2.88 -0.81
CA LYS A 107 -4.28 2.33 0.53
C LYS A 107 -2.94 2.01 1.18
N ASN A 108 -2.69 2.53 2.38
CA ASN A 108 -1.61 2.03 3.22
C ASN A 108 -1.97 0.62 3.72
N THR A 109 -1.20 -0.39 3.31
CA THR A 109 -1.37 -1.80 3.69
C THR A 109 -0.28 -2.29 4.64
N GLY A 110 0.70 -1.44 4.92
CA GLY A 110 1.73 -1.68 5.92
C GLY A 110 1.24 -1.34 7.32
N THR A 111 2.13 -1.51 8.29
CA THR A 111 1.85 -1.30 9.71
C THR A 111 2.41 0.00 10.25
N ILE A 112 3.06 0.81 9.40
CA ILE A 112 3.60 2.12 9.76
C ILE A 112 2.94 3.25 8.96
N GLN A 113 2.99 4.47 9.49
CA GLN A 113 2.56 5.66 8.78
C GLN A 113 3.41 5.89 7.52
N GLN A 114 2.76 6.34 6.45
CA GLN A 114 3.43 6.77 5.23
C GLN A 114 3.17 8.25 4.98
N ASP A 115 4.25 9.01 4.98
CA ASP A 115 4.24 10.45 4.72
C ASP A 115 4.57 10.76 3.27
N ASP A 116 4.16 11.96 2.84
CA ASP A 116 4.36 12.48 1.48
C ASP A 116 3.90 11.51 0.40
N VAL A 117 2.67 11.00 0.54
CA VAL A 117 2.09 10.13 -0.47
C VAL A 117 1.74 10.96 -1.70
N VAL A 118 2.45 10.73 -2.80
CA VAL A 118 2.24 11.43 -4.07
C VAL A 118 1.54 10.52 -5.06
N ILE A 119 0.49 11.02 -5.73
CA ILE A 119 -0.16 10.35 -6.86
C ILE A 119 0.17 11.04 -8.17
N LYS A 120 0.60 10.25 -9.15
CA LYS A 120 0.83 10.64 -10.55
C LYS A 120 -0.04 9.80 -11.47
N TYR A 121 -0.37 10.37 -12.62
CA TYR A 121 -1.07 9.68 -13.68
C TYR A 121 -0.41 9.96 -15.03
N ALA A 122 0.28 8.95 -15.58
CA ALA A 122 0.83 9.04 -16.92
C ALA A 122 -0.30 8.85 -17.95
N LEU A 123 -0.61 9.92 -18.66
CA LEU A 123 -1.59 9.93 -19.75
C LEU A 123 -1.04 9.21 -20.99
N PRO A 124 -1.80 8.31 -21.62
CA PRO A 124 -1.48 7.81 -22.95
C PRO A 124 -1.72 8.88 -24.02
N THR A 125 -0.99 8.82 -25.13
CA THR A 125 -1.03 9.84 -26.21
C THR A 125 -2.41 10.03 -26.85
N GLU A 126 -3.24 9.00 -26.84
CA GLU A 126 -4.59 9.01 -27.38
C GLU A 126 -5.56 9.86 -26.54
N LEU A 127 -5.18 10.16 -25.29
CA LEU A 127 -6.02 10.85 -24.33
C LEU A 127 -5.40 12.17 -23.86
N THR A 128 -6.27 13.14 -23.61
CA THR A 128 -5.92 14.40 -22.97
C THR A 128 -6.70 14.55 -21.68
N TYR A 129 -6.07 15.13 -20.68
CA TYR A 129 -6.73 15.47 -19.42
C TYR A 129 -7.65 16.67 -19.61
N ILE A 130 -8.75 16.69 -18.86
CA ILE A 130 -9.68 17.82 -18.81
C ILE A 130 -9.27 18.71 -17.63
N PRO A 131 -8.72 19.93 -17.86
CA PRO A 131 -8.24 20.80 -16.80
C PRO A 131 -9.27 21.09 -15.70
N GLY A 132 -8.81 21.15 -14.44
CA GLY A 132 -9.66 21.48 -13.28
C GLY A 132 -10.68 20.42 -12.89
N THR A 133 -10.49 19.17 -13.34
CA THR A 133 -11.35 18.01 -13.00
C THR A 133 -10.77 17.13 -11.92
N THR A 134 -9.55 17.41 -11.44
CA THR A 134 -8.94 16.63 -10.37
C THR A 134 -9.69 16.85 -9.05
N THR A 135 -10.14 15.75 -8.45
CA THR A 135 -10.78 15.75 -7.14
C THR A 135 -10.17 14.68 -6.25
N VAL A 136 -10.10 14.96 -4.95
CA VAL A 136 -9.61 14.04 -3.92
C VAL A 136 -10.71 13.76 -2.90
N ALA A 137 -10.77 12.53 -2.43
CA ALA A 137 -11.57 12.12 -1.28
C ALA A 137 -10.72 11.29 -0.32
N ASN A 138 -10.53 11.77 0.91
CA ASN A 138 -9.77 11.12 1.97
C ASN A 138 -10.32 11.55 3.34
N SER A 139 -9.64 11.17 4.43
CA SER A 139 -10.06 11.55 5.79
C SER A 139 -10.06 13.06 6.03
N ALA A 140 -9.12 13.81 5.43
CA ALA A 140 -9.07 15.27 5.56
C ALA A 140 -10.24 15.98 4.87
N THR A 141 -10.93 15.32 3.94
CA THR A 141 -12.13 15.83 3.27
C THR A 141 -13.43 15.21 3.79
N ASP A 142 -13.39 14.51 4.94
CA ASP A 142 -14.51 13.70 5.46
C ASP A 142 -15.05 12.69 4.43
N GLY A 143 -14.17 12.16 3.57
CA GLY A 143 -14.53 11.27 2.48
C GLY A 143 -15.32 11.92 1.34
N LYS A 144 -15.51 13.25 1.36
CA LYS A 144 -16.19 14.00 0.30
C LYS A 144 -15.21 14.35 -0.81
N TRP A 145 -15.68 14.32 -2.06
CA TRP A 145 -14.89 14.77 -3.19
C TRP A 145 -14.70 16.28 -3.15
N GLN A 146 -13.47 16.72 -2.99
CA GLN A 146 -13.09 18.13 -3.08
C GLN A 146 -12.19 18.32 -4.29
N LYS A 147 -12.39 19.43 -5.01
CA LYS A 147 -11.46 19.83 -6.08
C LYS A 147 -10.12 20.19 -5.47
N ILE A 148 -9.07 19.84 -6.19
CA ILE A 148 -7.76 20.43 -6.00
C ILE A 148 -7.43 21.17 -7.29
N ASP A 149 -7.21 22.48 -7.19
CA ASP A 149 -6.88 23.32 -8.34
C ASP A 149 -5.41 23.11 -8.72
N ASP A 150 -5.14 21.96 -9.33
CA ASP A 150 -3.84 21.68 -9.95
C ASP A 150 -3.97 20.59 -11.02
N ASN A 151 -3.38 20.84 -12.20
CA ASN A 151 -3.18 19.84 -13.25
C ASN A 151 -2.04 18.87 -12.89
N ALA A 152 -1.34 19.12 -11.78
CA ALA A 152 -0.16 18.40 -11.34
C ALA A 152 -0.30 16.88 -11.37
N VAL A 153 -1.49 16.31 -11.19
CA VAL A 153 -1.69 14.86 -11.24
C VAL A 153 -1.15 14.23 -12.53
N VAL A 154 -1.19 14.93 -13.67
CA VAL A 154 -0.64 14.46 -14.95
C VAL A 154 0.71 15.08 -15.34
N GLU A 155 1.27 15.97 -14.51
CA GLU A 155 2.52 16.68 -14.78
C GLU A 155 3.64 16.26 -13.81
N ARG A 156 3.47 16.57 -12.52
CA ARG A 156 4.49 16.40 -11.46
C ARG A 156 4.05 15.52 -10.29
N GLY A 157 2.78 15.16 -10.24
CA GLY A 157 2.10 14.49 -9.13
C GLY A 157 1.49 15.44 -8.10
N ILE A 158 0.49 14.94 -7.38
CA ILE A 158 -0.17 15.63 -6.27
C ILE A 158 0.23 14.97 -4.94
N ASN A 159 0.67 15.74 -3.97
CA ASN A 159 0.93 15.24 -2.61
C ASN A 159 -0.39 15.21 -1.84
N LEU A 160 -0.74 14.04 -1.31
CA LEU A 160 -1.97 13.75 -0.59
C LEU A 160 -1.79 13.75 0.93
N GLY A 161 -0.58 14.03 1.43
CA GLY A 161 -0.23 14.06 2.85
C GLY A 161 0.15 12.70 3.41
N SER A 162 -0.17 12.51 4.69
CA SER A 162 0.22 11.35 5.49
C SER A 162 -0.92 10.37 5.71
N TYR A 163 -0.62 9.09 5.70
CA TYR A 163 -1.59 8.00 5.84
C TYR A 163 -1.11 7.01 6.89
N ALA A 164 -1.81 6.94 8.02
CA ALA A 164 -1.68 5.88 9.01
C ALA A 164 -1.98 4.49 8.38
N PRO A 165 -1.65 3.38 9.06
CA PRO A 165 -2.09 2.05 8.64
C PRO A 165 -3.59 2.02 8.33
N ASP A 166 -3.96 1.30 7.26
CA ASP A 166 -5.30 1.27 6.68
C ASP A 166 -5.85 2.59 6.14
N GLY A 167 -5.09 3.69 6.19
CA GLY A 167 -5.44 4.96 5.57
C GLY A 167 -5.67 4.84 4.07
N VAL A 168 -6.72 5.48 3.57
CA VAL A 168 -7.15 5.42 2.16
C VAL A 168 -7.31 6.82 1.58
N SER A 169 -6.93 6.97 0.32
CA SER A 169 -7.27 8.13 -0.49
C SER A 169 -7.78 7.70 -1.86
N TYR A 170 -8.66 8.52 -2.41
CA TYR A 170 -9.11 8.41 -3.78
C TYR A 170 -8.81 9.70 -4.53
N VAL A 171 -8.25 9.56 -5.73
CA VAL A 171 -8.03 10.65 -6.68
C VAL A 171 -8.89 10.34 -7.90
N ARG A 172 -9.64 11.33 -8.38
CA ARG A 172 -10.39 11.24 -9.63
C ARG A 172 -9.97 12.37 -10.56
N LEU A 173 -9.73 12.04 -11.83
CA LEU A 173 -9.48 12.98 -12.92
C LEU A 173 -10.34 12.61 -14.13
N SER A 174 -10.69 13.58 -14.96
CA SER A 174 -11.42 13.31 -16.20
C SER A 174 -10.50 13.40 -17.42
N VAL A 175 -10.72 12.51 -18.39
CA VAL A 175 -9.98 12.44 -19.65
C VAL A 175 -10.94 12.36 -20.84
N ARG A 176 -10.45 12.81 -22.00
CA ARG A 176 -11.13 12.73 -23.29
C ARG A 176 -10.14 12.38 -24.39
N VAL A 177 -10.64 12.05 -25.58
CA VAL A 177 -9.77 11.76 -26.74
C VAL A 177 -8.99 13.01 -27.16
N SER A 178 -7.68 12.87 -27.38
CA SER A 178 -6.80 13.97 -27.83
C SER A 178 -7.08 14.44 -29.25
N GLY A 179 -7.68 13.57 -30.07
CA GLY A 179 -8.00 13.81 -31.48
C GLY A 179 -8.40 12.51 -32.19
N GLN A 180 -9.17 12.60 -33.27
CA GLN A 180 -9.58 11.40 -34.00
C GLN A 180 -8.55 10.94 -35.03
N ALA A 181 -7.68 11.84 -35.51
CA ALA A 181 -6.75 11.59 -36.62
C ALA A 181 -5.74 10.46 -36.32
N GLN A 182 -5.30 10.32 -35.08
CA GLN A 182 -4.34 9.30 -34.64
C GLN A 182 -4.98 7.93 -34.35
N LEU A 183 -6.31 7.82 -34.34
CA LEU A 183 -7.03 6.59 -34.04
C LEU A 183 -7.27 5.79 -35.32
N ARG A 184 -7.18 4.46 -35.29
CA ARG A 184 -7.63 3.61 -36.38
C ARG A 184 -9.15 3.44 -36.33
N CYS A 185 -9.80 3.11 -37.44
CA CYS A 185 -11.20 2.65 -37.43
C CYS A 185 -11.33 1.40 -36.54
N GLY A 186 -12.43 1.32 -35.78
CA GLY A 186 -12.65 0.27 -34.79
C GLY A 186 -12.07 0.60 -33.42
N VAL A 187 -11.66 -0.43 -32.67
CA VAL A 187 -11.23 -0.29 -31.27
C VAL A 187 -9.73 0.01 -31.16
N ASN A 188 -9.40 1.13 -30.52
CA ASN A 188 -8.06 1.53 -30.15
C ASN A 188 -7.85 1.31 -28.65
N ARG A 189 -6.62 0.99 -28.24
CA ARG A 189 -6.28 0.70 -26.84
C ARG A 189 -5.28 1.71 -26.33
N ALA A 190 -5.70 2.49 -25.33
CA ALA A 190 -4.86 3.47 -24.64
C ALA A 190 -4.56 2.95 -23.23
N VAL A 191 -3.28 2.97 -22.82
CA VAL A 191 -2.85 2.46 -21.51
C VAL A 191 -2.45 3.61 -20.61
N GLY A 192 -3.29 3.92 -19.62
CA GLY A 192 -2.94 4.85 -18.56
C GLY A 192 -2.19 4.16 -17.42
N VAL A 193 -1.33 4.90 -16.75
CA VAL A 193 -0.56 4.39 -15.60
C VAL A 193 -0.73 5.31 -14.41
N ALA A 194 -1.40 4.83 -13.36
CA ALA A 194 -1.40 5.48 -12.06
C ALA A 194 -0.18 5.03 -11.26
N THR A 195 0.53 5.98 -10.67
CA THR A 195 1.70 5.72 -9.82
C THR A 195 1.47 6.37 -8.47
N ALA A 196 1.69 5.62 -7.39
CA ALA A 196 1.84 6.19 -6.07
C ALA A 196 3.30 6.09 -5.63
N GLU A 197 3.81 7.21 -5.13
CA GLU A 197 5.15 7.34 -4.58
C GLU A 197 5.02 7.71 -3.10
N THR A 198 5.82 7.06 -2.26
CA THR A 198 6.00 7.44 -0.87
C THR A 198 7.49 7.54 -0.61
N ARG A 199 7.89 8.04 0.56
CA ARG A 199 9.32 8.08 0.93
C ARG A 199 10.01 6.70 0.90
N ASN A 200 9.24 5.61 1.01
CA ASN A 200 9.76 4.25 1.13
C ASN A 200 9.81 3.50 -0.21
N SER A 201 8.84 3.72 -1.10
CA SER A 201 8.80 3.02 -2.40
C SER A 201 7.83 3.68 -3.38
N SER A 202 7.83 3.18 -4.62
CA SER A 202 6.87 3.55 -5.66
C SER A 202 6.18 2.29 -6.20
N LYS A 203 4.86 2.35 -6.42
CA LYS A 203 4.09 1.30 -7.10
C LYS A 203 3.21 1.91 -8.17
N SER A 204 3.07 1.18 -9.28
CA SER A 204 2.27 1.60 -10.42
C SER A 204 1.21 0.58 -10.79
N GLN A 205 0.05 1.07 -11.21
CA GLN A 205 -1.05 0.28 -11.73
C GLN A 205 -1.38 0.74 -13.15
N LYS A 206 -1.36 -0.19 -14.10
CA LYS A 206 -1.80 0.06 -15.48
C LYS A 206 -3.30 -0.23 -15.62
N SER A 207 -3.99 0.53 -16.46
CA SER A 207 -5.36 0.24 -16.90
C SER A 207 -5.51 0.54 -18.40
N THR A 208 -6.29 -0.28 -19.09
CA THR A 208 -6.58 -0.11 -20.52
C THR A 208 -7.93 0.57 -20.69
N ILE A 209 -7.92 1.63 -21.50
CA ILE A 209 -9.11 2.32 -22.00
C ILE A 209 -9.28 1.93 -23.47
N GLU A 210 -10.46 1.43 -23.81
CA GLU A 210 -10.82 1.11 -25.19
C GLU A 210 -11.54 2.32 -25.82
N ILE A 211 -11.08 2.77 -26.98
CA ILE A 211 -11.66 3.91 -27.71
C ILE A 211 -12.22 3.38 -29.03
N GLU A 212 -13.54 3.44 -29.16
CA GLU A 212 -14.23 3.04 -30.38
C GLU A 212 -14.37 4.22 -31.33
N ARG A 213 -13.74 4.11 -32.51
CA ARG A 213 -13.85 5.07 -33.61
C ARG A 213 -14.69 4.45 -34.73
N THR A 214 -15.88 5.01 -34.93
CA THR A 214 -16.71 4.70 -36.08
C THR A 214 -16.16 5.39 -37.33
N CYS A 215 -16.10 4.62 -38.40
CA CYS A 215 -15.90 5.04 -39.78
C CYS A 215 -17.09 4.44 -40.55
#